data_AF-A0A9E3RFG1-F1
#
_entry.id   AF-A0A9E3RFG1-F1
#
_cell.length_a   1.000
_cell.length_b   1.000
_cell.length_c   1.000
_cell.angle_alpha   90.00
_cell.angle_beta   90.00
_cell.angle_gamma   90.00
#
_symmetry.space_group_name_H-M   'P 1'
#
loop_
_entity.id
_entity.type
_entity.pdbx_description
1 polymer ?
#
loop_
_entity_poly.entity_id
_entity_poly.type
_entity_poly.pdbx_seq_one_letter_code
_entity_poly.pdbx_strand_id
1 'polypeptide(L)'
;MNNEKEIVQLLIRDGVVGTSLAALLTERQIDKASLSALAEAVLIATYQANQIARNTNVPFFIEEDGALFEIQKNKEKVFIRNIEKPSFQLPQHFILQ
;
A
#
# COMPACT_ATOMS: atom_id res chain seq x y z
N MET A 1 -7.04 -1.74 -22.81
CA MET A 1 -7.27 -2.26 -21.46
C MET A 1 -6.17 -3.21 -20.94
N ASN A 2 -5.42 -3.94 -21.77
CA ASN A 2 -4.33 -4.82 -21.28
C ASN A 2 -3.01 -4.08 -20.97
N ASN A 3 -2.70 -3.00 -21.70
CA ASN A 3 -1.41 -2.30 -21.55
C ASN A 3 -1.20 -1.65 -20.19
N GLU A 4 -2.21 -1.00 -19.59
CA GLU A 4 -2.03 -0.30 -18.31
C GLU A 4 -1.68 -1.25 -17.17
N LYS A 5 -2.29 -2.45 -17.18
CA LYS A 5 -2.02 -3.49 -16.19
C LYS A 5 -0.62 -4.07 -16.34
N GLU A 6 -0.15 -4.26 -17.57
CA GLU A 6 1.23 -4.67 -17.85
C GLU A 6 2.24 -3.59 -17.45
N ILE A 7 1.95 -2.32 -17.74
CA ILE A 7 2.82 -1.18 -17.37
C ILE A 7 2.97 -1.09 -15.84
N VAL A 8 1.87 -1.20 -15.09
CA VAL A 8 1.92 -1.19 -13.63
C VAL A 8 2.69 -2.40 -13.09
N GLN A 9 2.49 -3.59 -13.66
CA GLN A 9 3.25 -4.79 -13.25
C GLN A 9 4.74 -4.67 -13.55
N LEU A 10 5.12 -4.10 -14.69
CA LEU A 10 6.51 -3.80 -15.05
C LEU A 10 7.14 -2.81 -14.06
N LEU A 11 6.45 -1.70 -13.76
CA LEU A 11 6.93 -0.69 -12.81
C LEU A 11 7.11 -1.24 -11.38
N ILE A 12 6.25 -2.18 -10.96
CA ILE A 12 6.37 -2.87 -9.66
C ILE A 12 7.53 -3.87 -9.71
N ARG A 13 7.58 -4.71 -10.75
CA ARG A 13 8.60 -5.76 -10.93
C ARG A 13 10.01 -5.18 -11.01
N ASP A 14 10.17 -4.08 -11.72
CA ASP A 14 11.46 -3.43 -11.94
C ASP A 14 11.85 -2.53 -10.75
N GLY A 15 11.04 -2.52 -9.69
CA GLY A 15 11.32 -1.78 -8.47
C GLY A 15 11.21 -0.26 -8.61
N VAL A 16 10.77 0.25 -9.77
CA VAL A 16 10.70 1.69 -10.09
C VAL A 16 9.84 2.44 -9.07
N VAL A 17 8.74 1.84 -8.60
CA VAL A 17 7.89 2.43 -7.55
C VAL A 17 8.65 2.52 -6.22
N GLY A 18 9.37 1.47 -5.83
CA GLY A 18 10.15 1.42 -4.59
C GLY A 18 11.35 2.37 -4.61
N THR A 19 12.08 2.44 -5.73
CA THR A 19 13.21 3.36 -5.90
C THR A 19 12.76 4.81 -5.95
N SER A 20 11.62 5.07 -6.59
CA SER A 20 11.04 6.41 -6.65
C SER A 20 10.61 6.90 -5.27
N LEU A 21 9.97 6.03 -4.49
CA LEU A 21 9.59 6.34 -3.10
C LEU A 21 10.82 6.53 -2.20
N ALA A 22 11.83 5.67 -2.33
CA ALA A 22 13.08 5.81 -1.59
C ALA A 22 13.84 7.10 -1.97
N ALA A 23 13.80 7.51 -3.23
CA ALA A 23 14.40 8.76 -3.69
C ALA A 23 13.65 10.00 -3.16
N LEU A 24 12.31 9.96 -3.04
CA LEU A 24 11.54 11.02 -2.37
C LEU A 24 11.96 11.15 -0.91
N LEU A 25 12.05 10.02 -0.21
CA LEU A 25 12.41 9.98 1.22
C LEU A 25 13.86 10.39 1.50
N THR A 26 14.75 10.25 0.51
CA THR A 26 16.19 10.55 0.64
C THR A 26 16.61 11.89 0.01
N GLU A 27 15.66 12.69 -0.46
CA GLU A 27 15.87 14.00 -1.12
C GLU A 27 16.93 14.01 -2.25
N ARG A 28 17.23 12.86 -2.85
CA ARG A 28 18.21 12.76 -3.94
C ARG A 28 17.76 13.60 -5.15
N GLN A 29 18.72 14.14 -5.91
CA GLN A 29 18.54 14.98 -7.12
C GLN A 29 17.91 14.22 -8.31
N ILE A 30 16.91 13.40 -8.08
CA ILE A 30 15.95 13.01 -9.11
C ILE A 30 15.01 14.21 -9.26
N ASP A 31 14.56 14.48 -10.49
CA ASP A 31 13.66 15.59 -10.80
C ASP A 31 12.43 15.56 -9.87
N LYS A 32 12.49 16.36 -8.80
CA LYS A 32 11.62 16.23 -7.62
C LYS A 32 10.15 16.41 -7.99
N ALA A 33 9.88 17.22 -9.01
CA ALA A 33 8.54 17.48 -9.52
C ALA A 33 7.91 16.25 -10.21
N SER A 34 8.68 15.55 -11.04
CA SER A 34 8.25 14.32 -11.72
C SER A 34 7.99 13.21 -10.71
N LEU A 35 8.83 13.14 -9.67
CA LEU A 35 8.75 12.15 -8.61
C LEU A 35 7.56 12.40 -7.66
N SER A 36 7.33 13.65 -7.28
CA SER A 36 6.18 14.03 -6.45
C SER A 36 4.87 13.80 -7.19
N ALA A 37 4.81 14.15 -8.49
CA ALA A 37 3.62 13.91 -9.32
C ALA A 37 3.30 12.41 -9.44
N LEU A 38 4.33 11.56 -9.55
CA LEU A 38 4.15 10.11 -9.62
C LEU A 38 3.64 9.53 -8.30
N ALA A 39 4.17 9.99 -7.16
CA ALA A 39 3.66 9.59 -5.85
C ALA A 39 2.21 10.04 -5.63
N GLU A 40 1.89 11.28 -6.00
CA GLU A 40 0.53 11.81 -5.91
C GLU A 40 -0.44 11.03 -6.81
N ALA A 41 -0.05 10.72 -8.04
CA ALA A 41 -0.84 9.89 -8.95
C ALA A 41 -1.08 8.47 -8.39
N VAL A 42 -0.07 7.84 -7.79
CA VAL A 42 -0.20 6.51 -7.16
C VAL A 42 -1.13 6.56 -5.96
N LEU A 43 -1.04 7.59 -5.11
CA LEU A 43 -1.93 7.78 -3.97
C LEU A 43 -3.38 7.99 -4.42
N ILE A 44 -3.60 8.85 -5.41
CA ILE A 44 -4.93 9.11 -5.97
C ILE A 44 -5.51 7.85 -6.61
N ALA A 45 -4.72 7.12 -7.40
CA ALA A 45 -5.15 5.86 -8.02
C ALA A 45 -5.51 4.81 -6.96
N THR A 46 -4.71 4.69 -5.90
CA THR A 46 -4.98 3.76 -4.79
C THR A 46 -6.26 4.15 -4.04
N TYR A 47 -6.45 5.44 -3.79
CA TYR A 47 -7.66 5.96 -3.14
C TYR A 47 -8.90 5.69 -4.00
N GLN A 48 -8.86 5.97 -5.29
CA GLN A 48 -9.96 5.68 -6.22
C GLN A 48 -10.25 4.18 -6.31
N ALA A 49 -9.22 3.34 -6.40
CA ALA A 49 -9.38 1.89 -6.38
C ALA A 49 -10.03 1.39 -5.09
N ASN A 50 -9.67 1.97 -3.94
CA ASN A 50 -10.31 1.65 -2.65
C ASN A 50 -11.79 2.06 -2.63
N GLN A 51 -12.13 3.25 -3.14
CA GLN A 51 -13.52 3.71 -3.22
C GLN A 51 -14.36 2.82 -4.14
N ILE A 52 -13.80 2.40 -5.28
CA ILE A 52 -14.46 1.46 -6.19
C ILE A 52 -14.63 0.10 -5.51
N ALA A 53 -13.60 -0.41 -4.84
CA ALA A 53 -13.65 -1.68 -4.11
C ALA A 53 -14.70 -1.66 -2.99
N ARG A 54 -14.87 -0.55 -2.27
CA ARG A 54 -15.96 -0.39 -1.27
C ARG A 54 -17.36 -0.44 -1.89
N ASN A 55 -17.47 -0.02 -3.15
CA ASN A 55 -18.72 -0.12 -3.92
C ASN A 55 -18.89 -1.49 -4.58
N THR A 56 -17.83 -2.29 -4.67
CA THR A 56 -17.98 -3.68 -5.08
C THR A 56 -18.63 -4.48 -3.97
N ASN A 57 -19.63 -5.29 -4.33
CA ASN A 57 -20.36 -6.14 -3.41
C ASN A 57 -19.53 -7.39 -3.07
N VAL A 58 -18.27 -7.19 -2.68
CA VAL A 58 -17.25 -8.19 -2.41
C VAL A 58 -16.81 -8.01 -0.95
N PRO A 59 -16.69 -9.09 -0.16
CA PRO A 59 -16.21 -8.99 1.20
C PRO A 59 -14.78 -8.44 1.23
N PHE A 60 -14.50 -7.56 2.19
CA PHE A 60 -13.15 -7.01 2.38
C PHE A 60 -12.79 -6.97 3.86
N PHE A 61 -11.50 -7.10 4.16
CA PHE A 61 -11.00 -7.09 5.52
C PHE A 61 -10.53 -5.68 5.91
N ILE A 62 -10.80 -5.30 7.15
CA ILE A 62 -10.31 -4.06 7.74
C ILE A 62 -9.62 -4.36 9.07
N GLU A 63 -8.56 -3.62 9.35
CA GLU A 63 -7.95 -3.58 10.67
C GLU A 63 -8.45 -2.33 11.39
N GLU A 64 -9.05 -2.50 12.57
CA GLU A 64 -9.40 -1.41 13.48
C GLU A 64 -8.94 -1.78 14.89
N ASP A 65 -8.19 -0.91 15.55
CA ASP A 65 -7.70 -1.08 16.92
C ASP A 65 -6.93 -2.40 17.19
N GLY A 66 -6.23 -2.92 16.18
CA GLY A 66 -5.50 -4.19 16.28
C GLY A 66 -6.40 -5.43 16.21
N ALA A 67 -7.67 -5.26 15.85
CA ALA A 67 -8.60 -6.32 15.53
C ALA A 67 -8.86 -6.37 14.02
N LEU A 68 -8.86 -7.60 13.48
CA LEU A 68 -9.21 -7.89 12.10
C LEU A 68 -10.70 -8.15 12.00
N PHE A 69 -11.37 -7.38 11.15
CA PHE A 69 -12.78 -7.51 10.85
C PHE A 69 -12.97 -7.82 9.36
N GLU A 70 -13.94 -8.66 9.05
CA GLU A 70 -14.44 -8.86 7.70
C GLU A 70 -15.71 -8.04 7.52
N ILE A 71 -15.73 -7.14 6.56
CA ILE A 71 -16.94 -6.47 6.10
C ILE A 71 -17.55 -7.33 5.01
N GLN A 72 -18.68 -7.97 5.31
CA GLN A 72 -19.42 -8.77 4.34
C GLN A 72 -20.17 -7.87 3.35
N LYS A 73 -20.70 -8.48 2.27
CA LYS A 73 -21.43 -7.79 1.19
C LYS A 73 -22.63 -6.96 1.69
N ASN A 74 -23.26 -7.39 2.77
CA ASN A 74 -24.37 -6.71 3.44
C ASN A 74 -23.94 -5.56 4.37
N LYS A 75 -22.64 -5.21 4.39
CA LYS A 75 -22.02 -4.25 5.32
C LYS A 75 -22.00 -4.70 6.79
N GLU A 76 -22.31 -5.96 7.07
CA GLU A 76 -22.11 -6.50 8.41
C GLU A 76 -20.62 -6.69 8.69
N LYS A 77 -20.22 -6.28 9.89
CA LYS A 77 -18.85 -6.35 10.36
C LYS A 77 -18.70 -7.59 11.24
N VAL A 78 -17.98 -8.58 10.74
CA VAL A 78 -17.70 -9.83 11.45
C VAL A 78 -16.32 -9.74 12.06
N PHE A 79 -16.21 -9.93 13.36
CA PHE A 79 -14.92 -10.05 14.03
C PHE A 79 -14.28 -11.39 13.66
N ILE A 80 -13.03 -11.35 13.18
CA ILE A 80 -12.29 -12.55 12.79
C ILE A 80 -11.30 -12.92 13.89
N ARG A 81 -10.39 -12.00 14.23
CA ARG A 81 -9.34 -12.23 15.24
C ARG A 81 -8.71 -10.92 15.68
N ASN A 82 -8.02 -10.96 16.82
CA ASN A 82 -7.03 -9.94 17.14
C ASN A 82 -5.73 -10.22 16.39
N ILE A 83 -5.12 -9.16 15.87
CA ILE A 83 -3.77 -9.20 15.31
C ILE A 83 -2.82 -8.99 16.49
N GLU A 84 -2.20 -10.07 16.93
CA GLU A 84 -1.16 -9.98 17.96
C GLU A 84 -0.03 -9.11 17.44
N LYS A 85 0.26 -8.02 18.15
CA LYS A 85 1.43 -7.20 17.83
C LYS A 85 2.67 -8.07 18.04
N PRO A 86 3.56 -8.20 17.04
CA PRO A 86 4.80 -8.91 17.24
C PRO A 86 5.55 -8.27 18.41
N SER A 87 5.87 -9.05 19.43
CA SER A 87 6.67 -8.63 20.58
C SER A 87 8.15 -8.40 20.23
N PHE A 88 8.51 -8.61 18.96
CA PHE A 88 9.86 -8.48 18.47
C PHE A 88 10.30 -7.02 18.48
N GLN A 89 11.24 -6.70 19.37
CA GLN A 89 11.94 -5.44 19.34
C GLN A 89 13.00 -5.52 18.25
N LEU A 90 12.86 -4.69 17.22
CA LEU A 90 13.91 -4.52 16.22
C LEU A 90 15.18 -4.04 16.94
N PRO A 91 16.34 -4.68 16.72
CA PRO A 91 17.58 -4.21 17.30
C PRO A 91 17.86 -2.79 16.78
N GLN A 92 18.16 -1.86 17.69
CA GLN A 92 18.44 -0.46 17.34
C GLN A 92 19.73 -0.29 16.52
N HIS A 93 20.63 -1.27 16.59
CA HIS A 93 21.91 -1.25 15.92
C HIS A 93 22.11 -2.57 15.19
N PHE A 94 22.51 -2.47 13.92
CA PHE A 94 22.96 -3.58 13.11
C PHE A 94 24.46 -3.42 12.91
N ILE A 95 25.24 -4.46 13.19
CA ILE A 95 26.66 -4.50 12.82
C ILE A 95 26.71 -4.93 11.36
N LEU A 96 27.23 -4.07 10.49
CA LEU A 96 27.55 -4.44 9.10
C LEU A 96 28.86 -5.22 9.12
N GLN A 97 28.83 -6.47 8.62
CA GLN A 97 30.02 -7.25 8.28
C GLN A 97 30.48 -6.92 6.86
#